data_AF-A0A3M6TR21-F1
#
_entry.id   AF-A0A3M6TR21-F1
#
_cell.length_a   1.000
_cell.length_b   1.000
_cell.length_c   1.000
_cell.angle_alpha   90.00
_cell.angle_beta   90.00
_cell.angle_gamma   90.00
#
_symmetry.space_group_name_H-M   'P 1'
#
loop_
_entity.id
_entity.type
_entity.pdbx_description
1 polymer ?
#
loop_
_entity_poly.entity_id
_entity_poly.type
_entity_poly.pdbx_seq_one_letter_code
_entity_poly.pdbx_strand_id
1 'polypeptide(L)'
;IDECSTGIYVCDINANCTNTDDSYICACNEGYTGDGHSCQDVNECNDGNHVCDVNSNCNNTNGSHICTCKEGYAGDGQSCQDVNECNNDVCDANTNCTNTVKNI
;
A
#
# COMPACT_ATOMS: atom_id res chain seq x y z
N ILE A 1 38.28 -0.99 0.47
CA ILE A 1 37.70 -0.40 -0.75
C ILE A 1 36.25 -0.07 -0.41
N ASP A 2 35.60 0.90 -1.06
CA ASP A 2 34.18 1.21 -0.79
C ASP A 2 33.39 0.81 -2.02
N GLU A 3 32.89 -0.41 -2.02
CA GLU A 3 32.20 -1.02 -3.14
C GLU A 3 30.92 -0.26 -3.48
N CYS A 4 30.19 0.24 -2.47
CA CYS A 4 28.97 1.03 -2.66
C CYS A 4 29.21 2.40 -3.32
N SER A 5 30.36 3.04 -3.06
CA SER A 5 30.71 4.35 -3.65
C SER A 5 31.46 4.23 -4.98
N THR A 6 32.02 3.05 -5.30
CA THR A 6 32.79 2.85 -6.55
C THR A 6 31.91 2.65 -7.78
N GLY A 7 30.65 2.22 -7.61
CA GLY A 7 29.73 1.93 -8.72
C GLY A 7 30.13 0.74 -9.60
N ILE A 8 31.16 -0.02 -9.19
CA ILE A 8 31.63 -1.23 -9.89
C ILE A 8 30.77 -2.44 -9.50
N TYR A 9 30.21 -2.41 -8.28
CA TYR A 9 29.37 -3.45 -7.71
C TYR A 9 27.98 -2.88 -7.44
N VAL A 10 27.05 -3.16 -8.35
CA VAL A 10 25.75 -2.47 -8.38
C VAL A 10 24.68 -3.40 -7.81
N CYS A 11 24.10 -3.01 -6.67
CA CYS A 11 22.86 -3.59 -6.16
C CYS A 11 21.70 -3.25 -7.11
N ASP A 12 20.57 -3.93 -6.95
CA ASP A 12 19.33 -3.54 -7.64
C ASP A 12 18.97 -2.08 -7.33
N ILE A 13 18.25 -1.41 -8.24
CA ILE A 13 17.76 -0.03 -8.02
C ILE A 13 16.83 0.06 -6.80
N ASN A 14 16.17 -1.04 -6.45
CA ASN A 14 15.31 -1.17 -5.28
C ASN A 14 16.03 -1.87 -4.11
N ALA A 15 17.35 -1.75 -4.00
CA ALA A 15 18.14 -2.29 -2.90
C ALA A 15 19.09 -1.25 -2.29
N ASN A 16 19.39 -1.44 -1.00
CA ASN A 16 20.42 -0.71 -0.28
C ASN A 16 21.73 -1.49 -0.29
N CYS A 17 22.82 -0.76 -0.59
CA CYS A 17 24.18 -1.27 -0.47
C CYS A 17 24.76 -0.93 0.92
N THR A 18 25.32 -1.93 1.60
CA THR A 18 26.04 -1.74 2.87
C THR A 18 27.44 -2.33 2.75
N ASN A 19 28.48 -1.52 2.98
CA ASN A 19 29.85 -2.01 3.05
C ASN A 19 30.07 -2.82 4.32
N THR A 20 30.92 -3.84 4.21
CA THR A 20 31.38 -4.69 5.31
C THR A 20 32.91 -4.69 5.33
N ASP A 21 33.53 -5.18 6.40
CA ASP A 21 35.00 -5.13 6.55
C ASP A 21 35.75 -5.87 5.43
N ASP A 22 35.13 -6.87 4.81
CA ASP A 22 35.73 -7.74 3.79
C ASP A 22 35.02 -7.73 2.41
N SER A 23 33.88 -7.03 2.25
CA SER A 23 33.06 -6.98 1.02
C SER A 23 31.92 -5.94 1.14
N TYR A 24 30.81 -6.14 0.43
CA TYR A 24 29.54 -5.43 0.56
C TYR A 24 28.36 -6.41 0.56
N ILE A 25 27.20 -5.93 1.03
CA ILE A 25 25.93 -6.64 1.03
C ILE A 25 24.88 -5.76 0.36
N CYS A 26 24.10 -6.35 -0.54
CA CYS A 26 22.89 -5.75 -1.09
C CYS A 26 21.67 -6.34 -0.39
N ALA A 27 20.75 -5.49 0.05
CA ALA A 27 19.47 -5.91 0.62
C ALA A 27 18.33 -5.15 -0.06
N CYS A 28 17.30 -5.86 -0.50
CA CYS A 28 16.12 -5.21 -1.08
C CYS A 28 15.51 -4.21 -0.09
N ASN A 29 15.01 -3.10 -0.62
CA ASN A 29 14.30 -2.08 0.15
C ASN A 29 13.00 -2.64 0.72
N GLU A 30 12.44 -1.96 1.72
CA GLU A 30 11.10 -2.26 2.21
C GLU A 30 10.08 -2.23 1.07
N GLY A 31 9.15 -3.19 1.06
CA GLY A 31 8.22 -3.41 -0.05
C GLY A 31 8.78 -4.24 -1.21
N TYR A 32 10.03 -4.72 -1.13
CA TYR A 32 10.64 -5.57 -2.15
C TYR A 32 11.24 -6.86 -1.57
N THR A 33 11.33 -7.90 -2.38
CA THR A 33 11.90 -9.20 -2.04
C THR A 33 12.87 -9.67 -3.11
N GLY A 34 13.88 -10.46 -2.71
CA GLY A 34 14.93 -10.93 -3.61
C GLY A 34 16.27 -11.08 -2.91
N ASP A 35 17.34 -11.13 -3.70
CA ASP A 35 18.72 -11.33 -3.25
C ASP A 35 19.51 -10.01 -3.10
N GLY A 36 18.86 -8.85 -3.28
CA GLY A 36 19.47 -7.53 -3.27
C GLY A 36 20.12 -7.10 -4.60
N HIS A 37 20.36 -8.04 -5.52
CA HIS A 37 20.81 -7.76 -6.88
C HIS A 37 19.68 -7.85 -7.92
N SER A 38 18.61 -8.56 -7.58
CA SER A 38 17.34 -8.60 -8.29
C SER A 38 16.22 -8.49 -7.27
N CYS A 39 15.61 -7.31 -7.18
CA CYS A 39 14.51 -7.05 -6.25
C CYS A 39 13.18 -6.93 -6.99
N GLN A 40 12.20 -7.70 -6.54
CA GLN A 40 10.84 -7.68 -7.05
C GLN A 40 9.90 -7.08 -6.02
N ASP A 41 8.93 -6.31 -6.51
CA ASP A 41 7.87 -5.75 -5.70
C ASP A 41 7.11 -6.84 -4.93
N VAL A 42 6.88 -6.63 -3.64
CA VAL A 42 6.05 -7.50 -2.81
C VAL A 42 4.61 -7.07 -2.99
N ASN A 43 3.71 -8.04 -3.22
CA ASN A 43 2.29 -7.74 -3.30
C ASN A 43 1.62 -7.94 -1.95
N GLU A 44 1.56 -6.89 -1.13
CA GLU A 44 1.02 -7.00 0.23
C GLU A 44 -0.49 -7.32 0.24
N CYS A 45 -1.20 -6.97 -0.84
CA CYS A 45 -2.62 -7.29 -1.00
C CYS A 45 -2.85 -8.80 -1.18
N ASN A 46 -1.98 -9.50 -1.90
CA ASN A 46 -2.08 -10.95 -2.09
C ASN A 46 -1.55 -11.72 -0.88
N ASP A 47 -0.51 -11.21 -0.23
CA ASP A 47 0.10 -11.84 0.93
C ASP A 47 -0.72 -11.64 2.21
N GLY A 48 -1.70 -10.72 2.19
CA GLY A 48 -2.53 -10.36 3.34
C GLY A 48 -1.79 -9.51 4.38
N ASN A 49 -0.58 -9.04 4.07
CA ASN A 49 0.27 -8.22 4.93
C ASN A 49 0.01 -6.72 4.72
N HIS A 50 -1.25 -6.33 4.59
CA HIS A 50 -1.66 -4.94 4.39
C HIS A 50 -2.42 -4.40 5.61
N VAL A 51 -2.45 -3.08 5.76
CA VAL A 51 -3.15 -2.39 6.87
C VAL A 51 -4.54 -1.85 6.49
N CYS A 52 -5.02 -2.18 5.30
CA CYS A 52 -6.30 -1.71 4.78
C CYS A 52 -7.50 -2.14 5.64
N ASP A 53 -8.48 -1.23 5.78
CA ASP A 53 -9.75 -1.47 6.49
C ASP A 53 -10.56 -2.58 5.80
N VAL A 54 -11.39 -3.32 6.53
CA VAL A 54 -12.30 -4.34 5.98
C VAL A 54 -13.29 -3.75 4.95
N ASN A 55 -13.65 -2.48 5.11
CA ASN A 55 -14.49 -1.71 4.21
C ASN A 55 -13.69 -0.95 3.14
N SER A 56 -12.47 -1.39 2.84
CA SER A 56 -11.62 -0.84 1.78
C SER A 56 -11.18 -1.93 0.79
N ASN A 57 -10.71 -1.48 -0.37
CA ASN A 57 -10.02 -2.31 -1.35
C ASN A 57 -8.51 -2.05 -1.23
N CYS A 58 -7.73 -3.12 -1.21
CA CYS A 58 -6.27 -3.05 -1.31
C CYS A 58 -5.84 -3.05 -2.78
N ASN A 59 -4.97 -2.12 -3.16
CA ASN A 59 -4.36 -2.07 -4.48
C ASN A 59 -2.84 -2.04 -4.33
N ASN A 60 -2.18 -3.06 -4.90
CA ASN A 60 -0.73 -3.13 -4.87
C ASN A 60 -0.08 -2.05 -5.74
N THR A 61 1.04 -1.50 -5.29
CA THR A 61 1.82 -0.48 -6.02
C THR A 61 3.30 -0.81 -5.94
N ASN A 62 4.11 -0.24 -6.83
CA ASN A 62 5.54 -0.55 -6.80
C ASN A 62 6.21 0.01 -5.52
N GLY A 63 6.64 -0.89 -4.65
CA GLY A 63 7.27 -0.68 -3.35
C GLY A 63 6.31 -0.49 -2.18
N SER A 64 4.99 -0.63 -2.37
CA SER A 64 4.00 -0.47 -1.30
C SER A 64 2.58 -0.87 -1.74
N HIS A 65 1.56 -0.51 -0.97
CA HIS A 65 0.15 -0.66 -1.35
C HIS A 65 -0.67 0.59 -0.99
N ILE A 66 -1.80 0.75 -1.68
CA ILE A 66 -2.78 1.81 -1.40
C ILE A 66 -4.11 1.17 -1.01
N CYS A 67 -4.68 1.66 0.09
CA CYS A 67 -6.01 1.29 0.54
C CYS A 67 -7.01 2.37 0.09
N THR A 68 -8.14 1.96 -0.48
CA THR A 68 -9.21 2.87 -0.90
C THR A 68 -10.55 2.40 -0.34
N CYS A 69 -11.26 3.25 0.41
CA CYS A 69 -12.58 2.89 0.93
C CYS A 69 -13.52 2.43 -0.18
N LYS A 70 -14.31 1.39 0.11
CA LYS A 70 -15.35 0.87 -0.79
C LYS A 70 -16.43 1.93 -0.99
N GLU A 71 -17.21 1.77 -2.05
CA GLU A 71 -18.34 2.66 -2.33
C GLU A 71 -19.29 2.71 -1.12
N GLY A 72 -19.72 3.92 -0.75
CA GLY A 72 -20.54 4.15 0.45
C GLY A 72 -19.74 4.31 1.74
N TYR A 73 -18.41 4.20 1.70
CA TYR A 73 -17.53 4.50 2.83
C TYR A 73 -16.56 5.64 2.50
N ALA A 74 -16.15 6.38 3.53
CA ALA A 74 -15.19 7.47 3.43
C ALA A 74 -14.14 7.39 4.54
N GLY A 75 -12.93 7.84 4.22
CA GLY A 75 -11.78 7.78 5.11
C GLY A 75 -10.47 7.71 4.34
N ASP A 76 -9.41 7.26 4.99
CA ASP A 76 -8.06 7.16 4.42
C ASP A 76 -7.74 5.77 3.83
N GLY A 77 -8.70 4.85 3.86
CA GLY A 77 -8.53 3.46 3.41
C GLY A 77 -8.04 2.50 4.50
N GLN A 78 -7.38 2.99 5.56
CA GLN A 78 -7.04 2.20 6.74
C GLN A 78 -8.12 2.30 7.83
N SER A 79 -8.88 3.40 7.82
CA SER A 79 -10.13 3.55 8.54
C SER A 79 -11.19 4.06 7.58
N CYS A 80 -12.25 3.27 7.40
CA CYS A 80 -13.36 3.61 6.51
C CYS A 80 -14.67 3.63 7.30
N GLN A 81 -15.33 4.79 7.30
CA GLN A 81 -16.61 5.00 7.97
C GLN A 81 -17.73 5.07 6.95
N ASP A 82 -18.88 4.52 7.31
CA ASP A 82 -20.10 4.55 6.50
C ASP A 82 -20.52 6.00 6.21
N VAL A 83 -20.78 6.30 4.94
CA VAL A 83 -21.22 7.62 4.48
C VAL A 83 -22.71 7.71 4.62
N ASN A 84 -23.17 8.53 5.58
CA ASN A 84 -24.59 8.77 5.73
C ASN A 84 -25.14 9.62 4.58
N GLU A 85 -25.89 8.98 3.67
CA GLU A 85 -26.48 9.63 2.50
C GLU A 85 -27.52 10.70 2.87
N CYS A 86 -28.05 10.67 4.09
CA CYS A 86 -29.02 11.66 4.58
C CYS A 86 -28.38 13.00 4.95
N ASN A 87 -27.06 13.07 5.11
CA ASN A 87 -26.39 14.32 5.50
C ASN A 87 -26.24 15.31 4.33
N ASN A 88 -26.44 14.87 3.08
CA ASN A 88 -26.30 15.71 1.87
C ASN A 88 -27.64 16.21 1.29
N ASP A 89 -28.76 16.02 1.99
CA ASP A 89 -30.06 16.65 1.67
C ASP A 89 -30.56 16.41 0.22
N VAL A 90 -30.20 15.25 -0.38
CA VAL A 90 -30.62 14.86 -1.76
C VAL A 90 -31.97 14.14 -1.77
N CYS A 91 -32.74 14.23 -0.68
CA CYS A 91 -34.02 13.55 -0.54
C CYS A 91 -35.14 14.48 -1.01
N ASP A 92 -36.01 14.01 -1.91
CA ASP A 92 -37.24 14.72 -2.24
C ASP A 92 -38.06 14.92 -0.95
N ALA A 93 -38.73 16.06 -0.80
CA ALA A 93 -39.41 16.50 0.43
C ALA A 93 -40.48 15.52 0.95
N ASN A 94 -40.82 14.48 0.17
CA ASN A 94 -41.78 13.43 0.51
C ASN A 94 -41.14 12.04 0.68
N THR A 95 -39.81 11.94 0.78
CA THR A 95 -39.11 10.66 0.96
C THR A 95 -38.43 10.57 2.32
N ASN A 96 -38.62 9.43 3.00
CA ASN A 96 -37.88 9.13 4.23
C ASN A 96 -36.46 8.71 3.83
N CYS A 97 -35.46 9.46 4.28
CA CYS A 97 -34.08 9.04 4.12
C CYS A 97 -33.74 7.93 5.11
N THR A 98 -33.05 6.91 4.63
CA THR A 98 -32.48 5.85 5.46
C THR A 98 -30.99 5.77 5.15
N ASN A 99 -30.14 5.82 6.17
CA ASN A 99 -28.72 5.53 6.00
C ASN A 99 -28.58 4.04 5.63
N THR A 100 -28.16 3.78 4.40
CA THR A 100 -27.99 2.41 3.91
C THR A 100 -26.52 2.10 3.83
N VAL A 101 -26.07 1.14 4.62
CA VAL A 101 -24.76 0.54 4.39
C VAL A 101 -24.79 -0.03 2.96
N LYS A 102 -24.10 0.60 2.00
CA LYS A 102 -23.99 0.11 0.62
C LYS A 102 -23.19 -1.20 0.61
N ASN A 103 -23.80 -2.27 1.10
CA ASN A 103 -23.44 -3.64 0.83
C ASN A 103 -24.44 -4.14 -0.21
N ILE A 104 -23.92 -4.40 -1.42
CA ILE A 104 -24.63 -5.00 -2.56
C ILE A 104 -25.44 -6.23 -2.13
#